data_AF-A0A317DJN4-F1
#
_entry.id   AF-A0A317DJN4-F1
#
_cell.length_a   1.000
_cell.length_b   1.000
_cell.length_c   1.000
_cell.angle_alpha   90.00
_cell.angle_beta   90.00
_cell.angle_gamma   90.00
#
_symmetry.space_group_name_H-M   'P 1'
#
loop_
_entity.id
_entity.type
_entity.pdbx_description
1 polymer ?
#
loop_
_entity_poly.entity_id
_entity_poly.type
_entity_poly.pdbx_seq_one_letter_code
_entity_poly.pdbx_strand_id
1 'polypeptide(L)'
;MTVLSHPRPRLVNQALRDAQRWCAGHTIDDRPALAHAVRVAVTIGEHIPAPAPDLIAAALLHDVPDFVPSHEELYRTLTEAYGPEVPRIIAALQAEHQALDQPNPPVVVEDLAVVLASTADKIVALTSQLRRARASGDVTEFFSRRSRLVALLPYFREYSQAARAHTPVGMSAALDVVLNLLDQVESKLPPRVAR
;
A
#
# COMPACT_ATOMS: atom_id res chain seq x y z
N MET A 1 12.54 -16.85 -6.58
CA MET A 1 12.81 -16.57 -5.15
C MET A 1 12.43 -15.13 -4.88
N THR A 2 11.77 -14.85 -3.76
CA THR A 2 11.34 -13.49 -3.35
C THR A 2 12.25 -12.93 -2.27
N VAL A 3 12.13 -11.64 -1.96
CA VAL A 3 12.85 -10.98 -0.84
C VAL A 3 12.54 -11.55 0.54
N LEU A 4 11.50 -12.39 0.65
CA LEU A 4 11.14 -13.11 1.87
C LEU A 4 11.66 -14.56 1.91
N SER A 5 12.32 -15.02 0.84
CA SER A 5 12.92 -16.36 0.77
C SER A 5 14.18 -16.44 1.65
N HIS A 6 14.49 -17.62 2.19
CA HIS A 6 15.71 -17.81 2.97
C HIS A 6 16.95 -17.94 2.04
N PRO A 7 18.13 -17.48 2.50
CA PRO A 7 18.37 -16.70 3.72
C PRO A 7 17.91 -15.24 3.57
N ARG A 8 17.21 -14.72 4.59
CA ARG A 8 16.74 -13.32 4.64
C ARG A 8 17.33 -12.55 5.83
N PRO A 9 17.45 -11.21 5.75
CA PRO A 9 18.00 -10.39 6.83
C PRO A 9 17.28 -10.61 8.18
N ARG A 10 18.01 -10.45 9.30
CA ARG A 10 17.46 -10.61 10.65
C ARG A 10 16.31 -9.64 10.94
N LEU A 11 16.47 -8.38 10.51
CA LEU A 11 15.44 -7.35 10.65
C LEU A 11 14.12 -7.77 9.98
N VAL A 12 14.19 -8.27 8.74
CA VAL A 12 13.02 -8.75 7.98
C VAL A 12 12.39 -9.98 8.65
N ASN A 13 13.19 -10.88 9.23
CA ASN A 13 12.65 -11.99 10.02
C ASN A 13 11.85 -11.52 11.24
N GLN A 14 12.34 -10.48 11.92
CA GLN A 14 11.65 -9.91 13.07
C GLN A 14 10.37 -9.20 12.65
N ALA A 15 10.43 -8.35 11.61
CA ALA A 15 9.26 -7.67 11.06
C ALA A 15 8.16 -8.64 10.63
N LEU A 16 8.52 -9.77 10.01
CA LEU A 16 7.53 -10.77 9.61
C LEU A 16 6.84 -11.44 10.81
N ARG A 17 7.56 -11.69 11.91
CA ARG A 17 6.97 -12.24 13.15
C ARG A 17 6.06 -11.22 13.83
N ASP A 18 6.48 -9.96 13.88
CA ASP A 18 5.69 -8.90 14.50
C ASP A 18 4.44 -8.61 13.66
N ALA A 19 4.55 -8.56 12.33
CA ALA A 19 3.41 -8.47 11.42
C ALA A 19 2.44 -9.64 11.59
N GLN A 20 2.93 -10.87 11.76
CA GLN A 20 2.06 -12.02 12.04
C GLN A 20 1.25 -11.84 13.33
N ARG A 21 1.89 -11.29 14.37
CA ARG A 21 1.26 -11.06 15.67
C ARG A 21 0.26 -9.91 15.62
N TRP A 22 0.66 -8.76 15.06
CA TRP A 22 -0.13 -7.54 15.08
C TRP A 22 -1.25 -7.52 14.02
N CYS A 23 -1.07 -8.20 12.89
CA CYS A 23 -2.14 -8.34 11.89
C CYS A 23 -3.11 -9.50 12.21
N ALA A 24 -2.92 -10.23 13.31
CA ALA A 24 -3.75 -11.39 13.65
C ALA A 24 -5.20 -10.96 13.91
N GLY A 25 -6.15 -11.56 13.17
CA GLY A 25 -7.58 -11.24 13.28
C GLY A 25 -8.01 -9.97 12.53
N HIS A 26 -7.09 -9.21 11.94
CA HIS A 26 -7.40 -8.03 11.15
C HIS A 26 -7.54 -8.35 9.66
N THR A 27 -8.36 -7.56 8.98
CA THR A 27 -8.61 -7.70 7.54
C THR A 27 -8.46 -6.38 6.81
N ILE A 28 -7.85 -6.44 5.63
CA ILE A 28 -7.85 -5.38 4.62
C ILE A 28 -8.57 -5.96 3.41
N ASP A 29 -9.57 -5.25 2.89
CA ASP A 29 -10.31 -5.68 1.70
C ASP A 29 -10.93 -7.08 1.78
N ASP A 30 -11.49 -7.43 2.94
CA ASP A 30 -12.03 -8.75 3.29
C ASP A 30 -11.00 -9.89 3.18
N ARG A 31 -9.70 -9.58 3.27
CA ARG A 31 -8.60 -10.54 3.27
C ARG A 31 -7.73 -10.35 4.51
N PRO A 32 -7.03 -11.39 4.99
CA PRO A 32 -6.12 -11.24 6.13
C PRO A 32 -5.09 -10.12 5.89
N ALA A 33 -4.96 -9.18 6.83
CA ALA A 33 -4.07 -8.02 6.69
C ALA A 33 -2.60 -8.42 6.46
N LEU A 34 -2.13 -9.49 7.12
CA LEU A 34 -0.79 -10.04 6.89
C LEU A 34 -0.54 -10.39 5.40
N ALA A 35 -1.55 -10.89 4.69
CA ALA A 35 -1.40 -11.27 3.29
C ALA A 35 -1.23 -10.05 2.39
N HIS A 36 -1.79 -8.89 2.76
CA HIS A 36 -1.57 -7.62 2.08
C HIS A 36 -0.13 -7.14 2.29
N ALA A 37 0.30 -6.97 3.55
CA ALA A 37 1.66 -6.53 3.89
C ALA A 37 2.76 -7.41 3.26
N VAL A 38 2.59 -8.73 3.26
CA VAL A 38 3.51 -9.67 2.60
C VAL A 38 3.58 -9.43 1.08
N ARG A 39 2.45 -9.15 0.43
CA ARG A 39 2.42 -8.85 -1.01
C ARG A 39 3.13 -7.53 -1.31
N VAL A 40 2.92 -6.51 -0.49
CA VAL A 40 3.61 -5.22 -0.63
C VAL A 40 5.13 -5.42 -0.58
N ALA A 41 5.63 -6.13 0.44
CA ALA A 41 7.04 -6.45 0.56
C ALA A 41 7.59 -7.25 -0.64
N VAL A 42 6.82 -8.22 -1.15
CA VAL A 42 7.20 -8.99 -2.35
C VAL A 42 7.24 -8.09 -3.59
N THR A 43 6.25 -7.23 -3.80
CA THR A 43 6.20 -6.29 -4.93
C THR A 43 7.39 -5.33 -4.93
N ILE A 44 7.84 -4.84 -3.77
CA ILE A 44 9.08 -4.06 -3.66
C ILE A 44 10.26 -4.89 -4.19
N GLY A 45 10.38 -6.14 -3.75
CA GLY A 45 11.45 -7.05 -4.16
C GLY A 45 11.43 -7.50 -5.63
N GLU A 46 10.26 -7.49 -6.27
CA GLU A 46 10.11 -7.79 -7.70
C GLU A 46 10.64 -6.65 -8.58
N HIS A 47 10.58 -5.40 -8.09
CA HIS A 47 10.94 -4.22 -8.87
C HIS A 47 12.27 -3.59 -8.47
N ILE A 48 12.75 -3.83 -7.24
CA ILE A 48 13.98 -3.25 -6.71
C ILE A 48 15.00 -4.36 -6.47
N PRO A 49 16.12 -4.40 -7.20
CA PRO A 49 17.21 -5.31 -6.90
C PRO A 49 17.79 -4.99 -5.51
N ALA A 50 17.86 -6.00 -4.64
CA ALA A 50 18.42 -5.90 -3.29
C ALA A 50 17.87 -4.70 -2.47
N PRO A 51 16.55 -4.66 -2.17
CA PRO A 51 15.97 -3.55 -1.42
C PRO A 51 16.53 -3.49 0.00
N ALA A 52 16.60 -2.28 0.54
CA ALA A 52 17.05 -2.06 1.92
C ALA A 52 16.19 -2.88 2.91
N PRO A 53 16.81 -3.57 3.89
CA PRO A 53 16.05 -4.33 4.89
C PRO A 53 15.02 -3.49 5.64
N ASP A 54 15.33 -2.21 5.92
CA ASP A 54 14.44 -1.27 6.60
C ASP A 54 13.17 -0.98 5.79
N LEU A 55 13.32 -0.81 4.47
CA LEU A 55 12.18 -0.62 3.56
C LEU A 55 11.25 -1.85 3.55
N ILE A 56 11.83 -3.06 3.52
CA ILE A 56 11.04 -4.30 3.58
C ILE A 56 10.38 -4.48 4.95
N ALA A 57 11.08 -4.16 6.03
CA ALA A 57 10.52 -4.20 7.37
C ALA A 57 9.37 -3.20 7.53
N ALA A 58 9.54 -1.97 7.06
CA ALA A 58 8.49 -0.95 7.06
C ALA A 58 7.28 -1.41 6.24
N ALA A 59 7.47 -1.95 5.04
CA ALA A 59 6.38 -2.48 4.21
C ALA A 59 5.61 -3.63 4.89
N LEU A 60 6.29 -4.51 5.63
CA LEU A 60 5.64 -5.60 6.38
C LEU A 60 4.79 -5.09 7.56
N LEU A 61 5.10 -3.90 8.08
CA LEU A 61 4.51 -3.35 9.29
C LEU A 61 3.65 -2.11 9.02
N HIS A 62 3.51 -1.67 7.76
CA HIS A 62 2.95 -0.35 7.44
C HIS A 62 1.50 -0.16 7.87
N ASP A 63 0.67 -1.20 7.84
CA ASP A 63 -0.74 -1.14 8.27
C ASP A 63 -0.91 -1.33 9.79
N VAL A 64 0.13 -1.72 10.52
CA VAL A 64 0.04 -2.00 11.97
C VAL A 64 -0.55 -0.83 12.76
N PRO A 65 -0.17 0.45 12.50
CA PRO A 65 -0.78 1.59 13.17
C PRO A 65 -2.31 1.62 13.09
N ASP A 66 -2.91 1.09 12.02
CA ASP A 66 -4.37 1.11 11.85
C ASP A 66 -5.10 0.01 12.65
N PHE A 67 -4.34 -0.90 13.27
CA PHE A 67 -4.88 -2.02 14.06
C PHE A 67 -4.70 -1.84 15.56
N VAL A 68 -3.84 -0.92 15.99
CA VAL A 68 -3.50 -0.76 17.40
C VAL A 68 -4.13 0.52 17.99
N PRO A 69 -4.55 0.49 19.27
CA PRO A 69 -5.23 1.63 19.88
C PRO A 69 -4.29 2.76 20.34
N SER A 70 -2.99 2.49 20.53
CA SER A 70 -2.02 3.43 21.09
C SER A 70 -0.84 3.64 20.15
N HIS A 71 -0.84 4.75 19.41
CA HIS A 71 0.21 5.07 18.44
C HIS A 71 1.54 5.41 19.14
N GLU A 72 1.53 6.13 20.26
CA GLU A 72 2.75 6.54 20.95
C GLU A 72 3.57 5.33 21.44
N GLU A 73 2.89 4.36 22.07
CA GLU A 73 3.55 3.14 22.52
C GLU A 73 4.00 2.26 21.35
N LEU A 74 3.24 2.24 20.24
CA LEU A 74 3.65 1.55 19.02
C LEU A 74 4.96 2.13 18.47
N TYR A 75 5.02 3.45 18.23
CA TYR A 75 6.19 4.06 17.60
C TYR A 75 7.44 4.02 18.49
N ARG A 76 7.28 4.07 19.82
CA ARG A 76 8.37 3.75 20.75
C ARG A 76 8.87 2.31 20.56
N THR A 77 7.95 1.34 20.57
CA THR A 77 8.28 -0.08 20.37
C THR A 77 8.98 -0.31 19.03
N LEU A 78 8.48 0.31 17.95
CA LEU A 78 9.08 0.21 16.63
C LEU A 78 10.49 0.81 16.60
N THR A 79 10.69 1.98 17.23
CA THR A 79 12.01 2.64 17.29
C THR A 79 13.03 1.79 18.04
N GLU A 80 12.64 1.21 19.17
CA GLU A 80 13.51 0.33 19.97
C GLU A 80 13.86 -0.97 19.22
N ALA A 81 12.90 -1.54 18.49
CA ALA A 81 13.06 -2.83 17.82
C ALA A 81 13.75 -2.74 16.45
N TYR A 82 13.56 -1.64 15.72
CA TYR A 82 13.94 -1.52 14.31
C TYR A 82 14.84 -0.31 13.99
N GLY A 83 15.14 0.52 14.98
CA GLY A 83 15.81 1.81 14.75
C GLY A 83 14.87 2.89 14.21
N PRO A 84 15.35 4.11 13.95
CA PRO A 84 14.51 5.25 13.63
C PRO A 84 13.93 5.24 12.19
N GLU A 85 14.55 4.52 11.26
CA GLU A 85 14.17 4.59 9.84
C GLU A 85 12.84 3.88 9.54
N VAL A 86 12.63 2.69 10.11
CA VAL A 86 11.38 1.92 9.95
C VAL A 86 10.15 2.68 10.46
N PRO A 87 10.09 3.18 11.72
CA PRO A 87 8.95 3.96 12.20
C PRO A 87 8.75 5.26 11.42
N ARG A 88 9.82 5.89 10.92
CA ARG A 88 9.71 7.10 10.08
C ARG A 88 8.95 6.81 8.78
N ILE A 89 9.30 5.73 8.08
CA ILE A 89 8.60 5.30 6.86
C ILE A 89 7.14 4.94 7.19
N ILE A 90 6.91 4.16 8.25
CA ILE A 90 5.54 3.76 8.65
C ILE A 90 4.68 4.98 8.99
N ALA A 91 5.22 5.97 9.72
CA ALA A 91 4.49 7.19 10.05
C ALA A 91 4.10 7.99 8.80
N ALA A 92 4.98 8.07 7.81
CA ALA A 92 4.67 8.75 6.56
C ALA A 92 3.60 8.02 5.73
N LEU A 93 3.63 6.68 5.71
CA LEU A 93 2.59 5.87 5.06
C LEU A 93 1.25 5.99 5.78
N GLN A 94 1.24 5.97 7.12
CA GLN A 94 0.03 6.19 7.89
C GLN A 94 -0.56 7.58 7.64
N ALA A 95 0.28 8.62 7.59
CA ALA A 95 -0.16 9.97 7.29
C ALA A 95 -0.79 10.06 5.89
N GLU A 96 -0.24 9.34 4.91
CA GLU A 96 -0.85 9.22 3.58
C GLU A 96 -2.22 8.52 3.64
N HIS A 97 -2.33 7.37 4.30
CA HIS A 97 -3.60 6.64 4.46
C HIS A 97 -4.68 7.52 5.10
N GLN A 98 -4.33 8.28 6.14
CA GLN A 98 -5.23 9.25 6.79
C GLN A 98 -5.58 10.43 5.87
N ALA A 99 -4.64 10.88 5.04
CA ALA A 99 -4.88 11.96 4.09
C ALA A 99 -5.85 11.53 2.98
N LEU A 100 -5.80 10.28 2.51
CA LEU A 100 -6.76 9.72 1.56
C LEU A 100 -8.20 9.76 2.08
N ASP A 101 -8.37 9.94 3.40
CA ASP A 101 -9.67 10.13 4.00
C ASP A 101 -10.22 11.56 3.96
N GLN A 102 -9.40 12.52 3.54
CA GLN A 102 -9.77 13.93 3.44
C GLN A 102 -10.15 14.32 2.00
N PRO A 103 -10.93 15.40 1.81
CA PRO A 103 -11.09 16.01 0.49
C PRO A 103 -9.74 16.52 -0.03
N ASN A 104 -9.40 16.17 -1.28
CA ASN A 104 -8.17 16.62 -1.96
C ASN A 104 -6.88 16.29 -1.19
N PRO A 105 -6.55 14.99 -0.99
CA PRO A 105 -5.31 14.59 -0.35
C PRO A 105 -4.07 15.18 -1.05
N PRO A 106 -3.07 15.66 -0.31
CA PRO A 106 -1.82 16.11 -0.91
C PRO A 106 -1.03 14.94 -1.52
N VAL A 107 -0.36 15.20 -2.65
CA VAL A 107 0.62 14.28 -3.24
C VAL A 107 2.00 14.69 -2.75
N VAL A 108 2.65 13.78 -2.00
CA VAL A 108 3.97 13.98 -1.37
C VAL A 108 4.89 12.88 -1.91
N VAL A 109 5.99 13.27 -2.57
CA VAL A 109 6.91 12.34 -3.27
C VAL A 109 8.39 12.62 -3.03
N GLU A 110 8.71 13.42 -2.02
CA GLU A 110 10.05 13.89 -1.71
C GLU A 110 10.92 12.81 -1.03
N ASP A 111 10.28 11.87 -0.33
CA ASP A 111 10.98 10.79 0.37
C ASP A 111 10.98 9.50 -0.43
N LEU A 112 12.17 9.13 -0.93
CA LEU A 112 12.33 7.96 -1.81
C LEU A 112 11.84 6.66 -1.16
N ALA A 113 12.16 6.40 0.12
CA ALA A 113 11.77 5.15 0.76
C ALA A 113 10.24 5.05 0.91
N VAL A 114 9.61 6.18 1.26
CA VAL A 114 8.14 6.27 1.37
C VAL A 114 7.49 6.10 0.01
N VAL A 115 7.98 6.77 -1.03
CA VAL A 115 7.44 6.65 -2.40
C VAL A 115 7.49 5.21 -2.90
N LEU A 116 8.59 4.49 -2.66
CA LEU A 116 8.72 3.09 -3.05
C LEU A 116 7.72 2.19 -2.31
N ALA A 117 7.60 2.33 -0.99
CA ALA A 117 6.65 1.54 -0.20
C ALA A 117 5.20 1.87 -0.57
N SER A 118 4.87 3.15 -0.68
CA SER A 118 3.53 3.65 -1.03
C SER A 118 3.11 3.25 -2.44
N THR A 119 4.03 3.27 -3.41
CA THR A 119 3.75 2.78 -4.77
C THR A 119 3.47 1.28 -4.77
N ALA A 120 4.22 0.49 -4.00
CA ALA A 120 3.99 -0.96 -3.88
C ALA A 120 2.63 -1.26 -3.23
N ASP A 121 2.29 -0.54 -2.17
CA ASP A 121 1.00 -0.64 -1.50
C ASP A 121 -0.16 -0.37 -2.47
N LYS A 122 -0.10 0.75 -3.20
CA LYS A 122 -1.10 1.10 -4.22
C LYS A 122 -1.24 0.03 -5.31
N ILE A 123 -0.14 -0.51 -5.84
CA ILE A 123 -0.17 -1.61 -6.82
C ILE A 123 -0.95 -2.80 -6.24
N VAL A 124 -0.64 -3.22 -5.02
CA VAL A 124 -1.26 -4.38 -4.37
C VAL A 124 -2.73 -4.13 -4.06
N ALA A 125 -3.06 -3.00 -3.42
CA ALA A 125 -4.41 -2.63 -3.01
C ALA A 125 -5.34 -2.51 -4.23
N LEU A 126 -4.95 -1.74 -5.24
CA LEU A 126 -5.77 -1.51 -6.43
C LEU A 126 -5.91 -2.76 -7.30
N THR A 127 -4.85 -3.58 -7.41
CA THR A 127 -4.95 -4.90 -8.07
C THR A 127 -5.90 -5.83 -7.31
N SER A 128 -5.90 -5.79 -5.98
CA SER A 128 -6.82 -6.57 -5.16
C SER A 128 -8.27 -6.16 -5.43
N GLN A 129 -8.56 -4.86 -5.53
CA GLN A 129 -9.89 -4.36 -5.89
C GLN A 129 -10.35 -4.85 -7.26
N LEU A 130 -9.52 -4.71 -8.30
CA LEU A 130 -9.84 -5.21 -9.65
C LEU A 130 -10.12 -6.72 -9.66
N ARG A 131 -9.31 -7.50 -8.95
CA ARG A 131 -9.51 -8.95 -8.85
C ARG A 131 -10.82 -9.29 -8.13
N ARG A 132 -11.18 -8.57 -7.07
CA ARG A 132 -12.44 -8.76 -6.34
C ARG A 132 -13.65 -8.38 -7.19
N ALA A 133 -13.57 -7.27 -7.93
CA ALA A 133 -14.60 -6.85 -8.86
C ALA A 133 -14.84 -7.89 -9.96
N ARG A 134 -13.77 -8.54 -10.46
CA ARG A 134 -13.91 -9.64 -11.41
C ARG A 134 -14.55 -10.87 -10.77
N ALA A 135 -14.17 -11.19 -9.53
CA ALA A 135 -14.70 -12.33 -8.80
C ALA A 135 -16.17 -12.16 -8.38
N SER A 136 -16.67 -10.93 -8.25
CA SER A 136 -18.09 -10.68 -7.96
C SER A 136 -19.02 -10.91 -9.15
N GLY A 137 -18.49 -11.08 -10.36
CA GLY A 137 -19.30 -11.29 -11.58
C GLY A 137 -19.89 -10.00 -12.16
N ASP A 138 -20.06 -8.95 -11.35
CA ASP A 138 -20.42 -7.60 -11.79
C ASP A 138 -19.38 -6.58 -11.30
N VAL A 139 -18.56 -6.10 -12.24
CA VAL A 139 -17.51 -5.10 -11.97
C VAL A 139 -18.12 -3.71 -11.74
N THR A 140 -19.14 -3.35 -12.51
CA THR A 140 -19.78 -2.03 -12.45
C THR A 140 -20.49 -1.85 -11.12
N GLU A 141 -21.26 -2.86 -10.69
CA GLU A 141 -21.92 -2.85 -9.38
C GLU A 141 -20.89 -2.85 -8.23
N PHE A 142 -19.80 -3.61 -8.37
CA PHE A 142 -18.75 -3.64 -7.34
C PHE A 142 -18.16 -2.26 -7.08
N PHE A 143 -17.86 -1.49 -8.13
CA PHE A 143 -17.27 -0.16 -8.01
C PHE A 143 -18.30 0.95 -7.76
N SER A 144 -19.57 0.79 -8.18
CA SER A 144 -20.63 1.76 -7.85
C SER A 144 -20.87 1.84 -6.33
N ARG A 145 -20.71 0.72 -5.62
CA ARG A 145 -20.75 0.64 -4.14
C ARG A 145 -19.50 1.20 -3.46
N ARG A 146 -18.45 1.54 -4.21
CA ARG A 146 -17.15 2.03 -3.71
C ARG A 146 -16.85 3.42 -4.26
N SER A 147 -17.82 4.32 -4.17
CA SER A 147 -17.75 5.68 -4.70
C SER A 147 -16.53 6.46 -4.22
N ARG A 148 -16.08 6.25 -2.97
CA ARG A 148 -14.86 6.88 -2.42
C ARG A 148 -13.61 6.48 -3.18
N LEU A 149 -13.41 5.17 -3.41
CA LEU A 149 -12.26 4.67 -4.18
C LEU A 149 -12.25 5.25 -5.59
N VAL A 150 -13.42 5.26 -6.25
CA VAL A 150 -13.55 5.86 -7.58
C VAL A 150 -13.25 7.37 -7.53
N ALA A 151 -13.60 8.05 -6.43
CA ALA A 151 -13.34 9.49 -6.28
C ALA A 151 -11.85 9.82 -6.15
N LEU A 152 -11.04 8.84 -5.72
CA LEU A 152 -9.59 8.95 -5.55
C LEU A 152 -8.81 8.61 -6.83
N LEU A 153 -9.45 8.17 -7.92
CA LEU A 153 -8.74 7.87 -9.17
C LEU A 153 -7.93 9.06 -9.71
N PRO A 154 -8.44 10.31 -9.72
CA PRO A 154 -7.63 11.47 -10.10
C PRO A 154 -6.39 11.64 -9.22
N TYR A 155 -6.52 11.44 -7.91
CA TYR A 155 -5.39 11.50 -6.98
C TYR A 155 -4.35 10.43 -7.32
N PHE A 156 -4.76 9.17 -7.54
CA PHE A 156 -3.79 8.11 -7.86
C PHE A 156 -3.07 8.36 -9.19
N ARG A 157 -3.73 9.03 -10.14
CA ARG A 157 -3.12 9.48 -11.40
C ARG A 157 -2.07 10.55 -11.17
N GLU A 158 -2.40 11.57 -10.39
CA GLU A 158 -1.47 12.63 -10.01
C GLU A 158 -0.27 12.07 -9.26
N TYR A 159 -0.53 11.19 -8.28
CA TYR A 159 0.51 10.45 -7.56
C TYR A 159 1.41 9.66 -8.52
N SER A 160 0.85 8.85 -9.42
CA SER A 160 1.64 8.04 -10.37
C SER A 160 2.55 8.92 -11.22
N GLN A 161 2.04 10.07 -11.68
CA GLN A 161 2.82 11.02 -12.47
C GLN A 161 3.96 11.64 -11.66
N ALA A 162 3.68 12.07 -10.42
CA ALA A 162 4.69 12.67 -9.54
C ALA A 162 5.76 11.67 -9.10
N ALA A 163 5.36 10.44 -8.75
CA ALA A 163 6.26 9.37 -8.29
C ALA A 163 7.13 8.77 -9.40
N ARG A 164 6.81 9.00 -10.68
CA ARG A 164 7.49 8.37 -11.83
C ARG A 164 8.99 8.62 -11.87
N ALA A 165 9.44 9.81 -11.47
CA ALA A 165 10.87 10.14 -11.44
C ALA A 165 11.65 9.41 -10.32
N HIS A 166 10.94 8.89 -9.33
CA HIS A 166 11.50 8.31 -8.10
C HIS A 166 11.33 6.79 -7.99
N THR A 167 10.60 6.17 -8.92
CA THR A 167 10.32 4.72 -8.90
C THR A 167 11.00 4.01 -10.07
N PRO A 168 11.37 2.72 -9.91
CA PRO A 168 11.83 1.92 -11.04
C PRO A 168 10.79 1.87 -12.16
N VAL A 169 11.24 1.88 -13.42
CA VAL A 169 10.36 1.89 -14.60
C VAL A 169 9.32 0.77 -14.56
N GLY A 170 9.73 -0.44 -14.16
CA GLY A 170 8.82 -1.58 -14.06
C GLY A 170 7.72 -1.39 -13.00
N MET A 171 8.03 -0.69 -11.90
CA MET A 171 7.10 -0.39 -10.82
C MET A 171 6.08 0.68 -11.24
N SER A 172 6.57 1.77 -11.85
CA SER A 172 5.71 2.78 -12.48
C SER A 172 4.77 2.15 -13.50
N ALA A 173 5.29 1.30 -14.40
CA ALA A 173 4.49 0.63 -15.41
C ALA A 173 3.42 -0.29 -14.80
N ALA A 174 3.74 -0.99 -13.70
CA ALA A 174 2.78 -1.83 -12.99
C ALA A 174 1.62 -1.01 -12.41
N LEU A 175 1.91 0.14 -11.78
CA LEU A 175 0.87 1.04 -11.29
C LEU A 175 0.02 1.61 -12.45
N ASP A 176 0.66 2.06 -13.53
CA ASP A 176 -0.04 2.59 -14.70
C ASP A 176 -1.00 1.58 -15.33
N VAL A 177 -0.62 0.30 -15.41
CA VAL A 177 -1.51 -0.77 -15.90
C VAL A 177 -2.76 -0.89 -15.03
N VAL A 178 -2.60 -0.89 -13.71
CA VAL A 178 -3.72 -1.03 -12.78
C VAL A 178 -4.65 0.18 -12.86
N LEU A 179 -4.10 1.39 -12.92
CA LEU A 179 -4.89 2.61 -13.06
C LEU A 179 -5.61 2.67 -14.42
N ASN A 180 -4.98 2.25 -15.52
CA ASN A 180 -5.63 2.21 -16.84
C ASN A 180 -6.84 1.28 -16.85
N LEU A 181 -6.78 0.16 -16.12
CA LEU A 181 -7.92 -0.74 -15.96
C LEU A 181 -9.03 -0.11 -15.12
N LEU A 182 -8.68 0.68 -14.10
CA LEU A 182 -9.68 1.36 -13.26
C LEU A 182 -10.39 2.49 -14.02
N ASP A 183 -9.70 3.27 -14.86
CA ASP A 183 -10.32 4.30 -15.70
C ASP A 183 -11.32 3.69 -16.70
N GLN A 184 -11.00 2.52 -17.25
CA GLN A 184 -11.92 1.76 -18.12
C GLN A 184 -13.17 1.29 -17.37
N VAL A 185 -13.08 1.07 -16.06
CA VAL A 185 -14.24 0.78 -15.23
C VAL A 185 -15.01 2.06 -14.92
N GLU A 186 -14.32 3.14 -14.53
CA GLU A 186 -14.95 4.42 -14.21
C GLU A 186 -15.77 4.97 -15.37
N SER A 187 -15.26 4.92 -16.59
CA SER A 187 -15.97 5.34 -17.80
C SER A 187 -17.28 4.58 -18.07
N LYS A 188 -17.47 3.42 -17.44
CA LYS A 188 -18.69 2.59 -17.54
C LYS A 188 -19.63 2.76 -16.35
N LEU A 189 -19.21 3.49 -15.31
CA LEU A 189 -20.08 3.78 -14.17
C LEU A 189 -21.13 4.82 -14.58
N PRO A 190 -22.36 4.73 -14.04
CA PRO A 190 -23.35 5.78 -14.27
C PRO A 190 -22.84 7.13 -13.74
N PRO A 191 -23.22 8.26 -14.38
CA PRO A 191 -22.81 9.58 -13.95
C PRO A 191 -23.20 9.81 -12.49
N ARG A 192 -22.26 10.34 -11.71
CA ARG A 192 -22.50 10.65 -10.30
C ARG A 192 -23.57 11.74 -10.21
N VAL A 193 -24.72 11.40 -9.61
CA VAL A 193 -25.67 12.42 -9.16
C VAL A 193 -25.00 13.15 -8.00
N ALA A 194 -24.62 14.41 -8.20
CA ALA A 194 -24.15 15.25 -7.12
C ALA A 194 -25.24 15.30 -6.03
N ARG A 195 -24.90 14.85 -4.82
CA ARG A 195 -25.71 15.05 -3.62
C ARG A 195 -25.09 16.17 -2.81
#